data_AF-A0A6N7CZ20-F1
#
_entry.id   AF-A0A6N7CZ20-F1
#
_cell.length_a   1.000
_cell.length_b   1.000
_cell.length_c   1.000
_cell.angle_alpha   90.00
_cell.angle_beta   90.00
_cell.angle_gamma   90.00
#
_symmetry.space_group_name_H-M   'P 1'
#
loop_
_entity.id
_entity.type
_entity.pdbx_description
1 polymer ?
#
loop_
_entity_poly.entity_id
_entity_poly.type
_entity_poly.pdbx_seq_one_letter_code
_entity_poly.pdbx_strand_id
1 'polypeptide(L)'
;MSEEISSSPTQARLDWTRSESMQTLRALAPAPFDAFAQLEQAVFRDGALDARTKALIAVAVTHVTQCEGCIDLHVRNALRLGATPPELAEAIWVAAELRAGAAIGQLRVSARHLAQDA
;
A
#
# COMPACT_ATOMS: atom_id res chain seq x y z
N MET A 1 -11.29 -13.59 -31.49
CA MET A 1 -11.93 -14.46 -30.47
C MET A 1 -11.09 -14.32 -29.21
N SER A 2 -11.41 -13.29 -28.45
CA SER A 2 -10.66 -12.81 -27.28
C SER A 2 -11.62 -12.84 -26.11
N GLU A 3 -12.08 -14.04 -25.77
CA GLU A 3 -12.94 -14.30 -24.63
C GLU A 3 -12.17 -15.17 -23.63
N GLU A 4 -12.43 -14.89 -22.36
CA GLU A 4 -11.93 -15.60 -21.17
C GLU A 4 -10.55 -15.21 -20.62
N ILE A 5 -10.42 -13.96 -20.18
CA ILE A 5 -9.73 -13.74 -18.89
C ILE A 5 -10.78 -13.98 -17.81
N SER A 6 -10.85 -15.25 -17.42
CA SER A 6 -11.71 -15.88 -16.44
C SER A 6 -11.93 -15.05 -15.17
N SER A 7 -13.20 -14.80 -14.88
CA SER A 7 -13.76 -14.18 -13.67
C SER A 7 -13.55 -15.08 -12.44
N SER A 8 -12.31 -15.18 -11.97
CA SER A 8 -12.01 -15.85 -10.70
C SER A 8 -12.68 -15.10 -9.54
N PRO A 9 -13.33 -15.80 -8.57
CA PRO A 9 -13.92 -15.21 -7.36
C PRO A 9 -12.93 -14.36 -6.55
N THR A 10 -11.63 -14.59 -6.72
CA THR A 10 -10.57 -13.81 -6.11
C THR A 10 -10.48 -12.42 -6.72
N GLN A 11 -10.68 -12.24 -8.04
CA GLN A 11 -10.58 -10.93 -8.70
C GLN A 11 -11.71 -9.96 -8.35
N ALA A 12 -12.92 -10.46 -8.08
CA ALA A 12 -14.04 -9.63 -7.63
C ALA A 12 -13.83 -9.06 -6.21
N ARG A 13 -13.00 -9.69 -5.35
CA ARG A 13 -12.59 -9.14 -4.05
C ARG A 13 -11.58 -7.98 -4.17
N LEU A 14 -10.93 -7.83 -5.33
CA LEU A 14 -9.69 -7.06 -5.46
C LEU A 14 -9.88 -5.65 -6.04
N ASP A 15 -11.10 -5.24 -6.40
CA ASP A 15 -11.45 -3.84 -6.68
C ASP A 15 -12.31 -3.27 -5.54
N TRP A 16 -11.71 -3.18 -4.34
CA TRP A 16 -12.44 -2.70 -3.16
C TRP A 16 -12.98 -1.27 -3.36
N THR A 17 -12.29 -0.44 -4.15
CA THR A 17 -12.74 0.93 -4.47
C THR A 17 -14.05 0.98 -5.25
N ARG A 18 -14.39 -0.09 -5.99
CA ARG A 18 -15.65 -0.21 -6.72
C ARG A 18 -16.66 -1.13 -6.05
N SER A 19 -16.35 -1.65 -4.86
CA SER A 19 -17.29 -2.46 -4.09
C SER A 19 -18.56 -1.68 -3.73
N GLU A 20 -19.68 -2.38 -3.64
CA GLU A 20 -20.96 -1.84 -3.16
C GLU A 20 -20.81 -1.15 -1.80
N SER A 21 -19.93 -1.67 -0.94
CA SER A 21 -19.58 -1.08 0.35
C SER A 21 -18.98 0.32 0.22
N MET A 22 -18.06 0.54 -0.73
CA MET A 22 -17.46 1.86 -0.96
C MET A 22 -18.45 2.84 -1.59
N GLN A 23 -19.34 2.36 -2.46
CA GLN A 23 -20.42 3.19 -3.02
C GLN A 23 -21.41 3.63 -1.92
N THR A 24 -21.72 2.72 -0.99
CA THR A 24 -22.55 3.02 0.18
C THR A 24 -21.88 4.09 1.06
N LEU A 25 -20.59 3.94 1.37
CA LEU A 25 -19.85 4.94 2.15
C LEU A 25 -19.80 6.30 1.47
N ARG A 26 -19.62 6.34 0.14
CA ARG A 26 -19.68 7.59 -0.63
C ARG A 26 -21.05 8.26 -0.53
N ALA A 27 -22.13 7.50 -0.63
CA ALA A 27 -23.49 8.04 -0.52
C ALA A 27 -23.79 8.58 0.90
N LEU A 28 -23.28 7.90 1.93
CA LEU A 28 -23.46 8.31 3.32
C LEU A 28 -22.60 9.52 3.72
N ALA A 29 -21.41 9.66 3.13
CA ALA A 29 -20.45 10.71 3.45
C ALA A 29 -19.72 11.23 2.19
N PRO A 30 -20.41 11.98 1.31
CA PRO A 30 -19.86 12.37 0.02
C PRO A 30 -18.69 13.36 0.13
N ALA A 31 -18.79 14.35 1.03
CA ALA A 31 -17.76 15.36 1.19
C ALA A 31 -16.36 14.79 1.56
N PRO A 32 -16.21 13.95 2.61
CA PRO A 32 -14.90 13.36 2.91
C PRO A 32 -14.43 12.39 1.82
N PHE A 33 -15.35 11.65 1.17
CA PHE A 33 -15.00 10.73 0.09
C PHE A 33 -14.40 11.49 -1.10
N ASP A 34 -15.08 12.54 -1.58
CA ASP A 34 -14.62 13.33 -2.71
C ASP A 34 -13.33 14.10 -2.39
N ALA A 35 -13.16 14.56 -1.14
CA ALA A 35 -11.91 15.17 -0.68
C ALA A 35 -10.74 14.18 -0.71
N PHE A 36 -10.96 12.93 -0.26
CA PHE A 36 -9.95 11.88 -0.32
C PHE A 36 -9.58 11.52 -1.77
N ALA A 37 -10.57 11.41 -2.67
CA ALA A 37 -10.31 11.14 -4.09
C ALA A 37 -9.48 12.25 -4.76
N GLN A 38 -9.73 13.51 -4.40
CA GLN A 38 -8.91 14.64 -4.87
C GLN A 38 -7.48 14.59 -4.33
N LEU A 39 -7.32 14.24 -3.04
CA LEU A 39 -6.00 14.07 -2.43
C LEU A 39 -5.22 12.95 -3.14
N GLU A 40 -5.84 11.80 -3.38
CA GLU A 40 -5.23 10.68 -4.10
C GLU A 40 -4.68 11.13 -5.46
N GLN A 41 -5.51 11.77 -6.29
CA GLN A 41 -5.10 12.26 -7.61
C GLN A 41 -3.95 13.28 -7.52
N ALA A 42 -4.04 14.21 -6.56
CA ALA A 42 -3.02 15.23 -6.37
C ALA A 42 -1.67 14.66 -5.90
N VAL A 43 -1.69 13.60 -5.08
CA VAL A 43 -0.50 12.93 -4.56
C VAL A 43 0.17 12.09 -5.63
N PHE A 44 -0.58 11.30 -6.41
CA PHE A 44 -0.02 10.32 -7.34
C PHE A 44 0.30 10.84 -8.75
N ARG A 45 -0.11 12.07 -9.12
CA ARG A 45 0.35 12.71 -10.38
C ARG A 45 1.85 12.97 -10.38
N ASP A 46 2.46 13.12 -11.56
CA ASP A 46 3.88 13.46 -11.69
C ASP A 46 4.23 14.80 -11.02
N GLY A 47 5.48 14.89 -10.53
CA GLY A 47 6.05 16.09 -9.93
C GLY A 47 7.56 15.91 -9.76
N ALA A 48 8.12 16.33 -8.63
CA ALA A 48 9.53 16.07 -8.31
C ALA A 48 9.88 14.58 -8.24
N LEU A 49 8.89 13.74 -7.91
CA LEU A 49 8.92 12.29 -8.12
C LEU A 49 7.89 11.95 -9.19
N ASP A 50 8.22 11.07 -10.11
CA ASP A 50 7.27 10.53 -11.07
C ASP A 50 6.24 9.60 -10.39
N ALA A 51 5.12 9.36 -11.07
CA ALA A 51 4.03 8.54 -10.57
C ALA A 51 4.49 7.10 -10.25
N ARG A 52 5.42 6.57 -11.06
CA ARG A 52 6.01 5.24 -10.87
C ARG A 52 6.80 5.14 -9.56
N THR A 53 7.65 6.11 -9.27
CA THR A 53 8.43 6.18 -8.02
C THR A 53 7.49 6.30 -6.83
N LYS A 54 6.44 7.12 -6.93
CA LYS A 54 5.41 7.23 -5.89
C LYS A 54 4.66 5.91 -5.68
N ALA A 55 4.39 5.16 -6.74
CA ALA A 55 3.75 3.86 -6.64
C ALA A 55 4.66 2.82 -5.96
N LEU A 56 5.97 2.83 -6.22
CA LEU A 56 6.95 1.99 -5.50
C LEU A 56 6.99 2.34 -4.00
N ILE A 57 6.98 3.63 -3.66
CA ILE A 57 6.88 4.09 -2.27
C ILE A 57 5.58 3.57 -1.63
N ALA A 58 4.45 3.66 -2.33
CA ALA A 58 3.16 3.17 -1.83
C ALA A 58 3.20 1.66 -1.56
N VAL A 59 3.86 0.87 -2.43
CA VAL A 59 4.08 -0.57 -2.22
C VAL A 59 4.88 -0.84 -0.95
N ALA A 60 5.94 -0.09 -0.67
CA ALA A 60 6.70 -0.24 0.57
C ALA A 60 5.84 0.13 1.80
N VAL A 61 5.14 1.27 1.76
CA VAL A 61 4.32 1.78 2.88
C VAL A 61 3.17 0.82 3.20
N THR A 62 2.51 0.25 2.20
CA THR A 62 1.40 -0.67 2.44
C THR A 62 1.83 -2.01 3.07
N HIS A 63 3.09 -2.42 2.91
CA HIS A 63 3.65 -3.56 3.65
C HIS A 63 3.90 -3.21 5.12
N VAL A 64 4.21 -1.94 5.43
CA VAL A 64 4.34 -1.46 6.80
C VAL A 64 2.98 -1.35 7.50
N THR A 65 1.94 -0.91 6.78
CA THR A 65 0.57 -0.82 7.34
C THR A 65 -0.18 -2.16 7.34
N GLN A 66 0.36 -3.18 6.67
CA GLN A 66 -0.16 -4.56 6.66
C GLN A 66 -1.61 -4.67 6.14
N CYS A 67 -2.02 -3.75 5.26
CA CYS A 67 -3.33 -3.78 4.63
C CYS A 67 -3.29 -4.65 3.36
N GLU A 68 -3.81 -5.88 3.43
CA GLU A 68 -3.78 -6.83 2.31
C GLU A 68 -4.43 -6.28 1.03
N GLY A 69 -5.61 -5.66 1.14
CA GLY A 69 -6.29 -5.04 0.00
C GLY A 69 -5.52 -3.84 -0.58
N CYS A 70 -4.80 -3.10 0.26
CA CYS A 70 -3.97 -1.97 -0.16
C CYS A 70 -2.68 -2.46 -0.84
N ILE A 71 -2.08 -3.54 -0.35
CA ILE A 71 -0.89 -4.19 -0.95
C ILE A 71 -1.19 -4.54 -2.40
N ASP A 72 -2.28 -5.27 -2.60
CA ASP A 72 -2.69 -5.73 -3.91
C ASP A 72 -3.07 -4.58 -4.87
N LEU A 73 -3.79 -3.57 -4.38
CA LEU A 73 -4.09 -2.35 -5.14
C LEU A 73 -2.81 -1.65 -5.63
N HIS A 74 -1.88 -1.37 -4.72
CA HIS A 74 -0.68 -0.58 -5.04
C HIS A 74 0.34 -1.36 -5.85
N VAL A 75 0.47 -2.68 -5.65
CA VAL A 75 1.31 -3.54 -6.50
C VAL A 75 0.82 -3.51 -7.95
N ARG A 76 -0.49 -3.69 -8.18
CA ARG A 76 -1.06 -3.61 -9.53
C ARG A 76 -0.89 -2.21 -10.15
N ASN A 77 -1.06 -1.16 -9.36
CA ASN A 77 -0.85 0.20 -9.86
C ASN A 77 0.60 0.43 -10.27
N ALA A 78 1.57 0.01 -9.45
CA ALA A 78 2.99 0.11 -9.78
C ALA A 78 3.34 -0.65 -11.07
N LEU A 79 2.84 -1.88 -11.23
CA LEU A 79 3.02 -2.65 -12.47
C LEU A 79 2.44 -1.94 -13.70
N ARG A 80 1.24 -1.36 -13.59
CA ARG A 80 0.63 -0.56 -14.68
C ARG A 80 1.45 0.67 -15.05
N LEU A 81 2.17 1.24 -14.09
CA LEU A 81 3.08 2.37 -14.28
C LEU A 81 4.49 1.93 -14.71
N GLY A 82 4.69 0.65 -15.05
CA GLY A 82 5.95 0.14 -15.58
C GLY A 82 7.00 -0.19 -14.52
N ALA A 83 6.61 -0.36 -13.25
CA ALA A 83 7.48 -1.01 -12.27
C ALA A 83 7.71 -2.47 -12.65
N THR A 84 8.92 -2.97 -12.41
CA THR A 84 9.30 -4.35 -12.69
C THR A 84 9.18 -5.23 -11.44
N PRO A 85 8.99 -6.55 -11.58
CA PRO A 85 8.98 -7.45 -10.43
C PRO A 85 10.24 -7.37 -9.53
N PRO A 86 11.47 -7.23 -10.06
CA PRO A 86 12.65 -6.99 -9.22
C PRO A 86 12.57 -5.72 -8.37
N GLU A 87 12.13 -4.59 -8.92
CA GLU A 87 11.99 -3.35 -8.14
C GLU A 87 10.94 -3.46 -7.05
N LEU A 88 9.83 -4.15 -7.32
CA LEU A 88 8.82 -4.44 -6.31
C LEU A 88 9.38 -5.32 -5.19
N ALA A 89 10.15 -6.36 -5.54
CA ALA A 89 10.78 -7.23 -4.56
C ALA A 89 11.77 -6.45 -3.66
N GLU A 90 12.57 -5.55 -4.24
CA GLU A 90 13.46 -4.67 -3.46
C GLU A 90 12.66 -3.74 -2.54
N ALA A 91 11.60 -3.09 -3.02
CA ALA A 91 10.75 -2.23 -2.19
C ALA A 91 10.11 -2.98 -1.01
N ILE A 92 9.69 -4.24 -1.23
CA ILE A 92 9.14 -5.11 -0.19
C ILE A 92 10.21 -5.43 0.88
N TRP A 93 11.43 -5.77 0.47
CA TRP A 93 12.52 -6.03 1.41
C TRP A 93 12.95 -4.79 2.18
N VAL A 94 12.94 -3.61 1.56
CA VAL A 94 13.12 -2.33 2.26
C VAL A 94 12.07 -2.17 3.36
N ALA A 95 10.79 -2.39 3.05
CA ALA A 95 9.73 -2.32 4.06
C ALA A 95 9.90 -3.35 5.20
N ALA A 96 10.36 -4.56 4.88
CA ALA A 96 10.64 -5.58 5.87
C ALA A 96 11.79 -5.19 6.81
N GLU A 97 12.89 -4.63 6.26
CA GLU A 97 14.03 -4.12 7.03
C GLU A 97 13.58 -3.02 7.99
N LEU A 98 12.82 -2.02 7.52
CA LEU A 98 12.36 -0.92 8.37
C LEU A 98 11.52 -1.40 9.56
N ARG A 99 10.71 -2.44 9.37
CA ARG A 99 9.96 -3.06 10.49
C ARG A 99 10.87 -3.78 11.48
N ALA A 100 11.89 -4.51 10.99
CA ALA A 100 12.86 -5.14 11.86
C ALA A 100 13.69 -4.10 12.64
N GLY A 101 14.15 -3.05 11.95
CA GLY A 101 14.86 -1.92 12.54
C GLY A 101 14.06 -1.20 13.62
N ALA A 102 12.75 -1.04 13.42
CA ALA A 102 11.87 -0.46 14.44
C ALA A 102 11.87 -1.27 15.75
N ALA A 103 11.84 -2.60 15.67
CA ALA A 103 11.95 -3.47 16.84
C ALA A 103 13.33 -3.37 17.51
N ILE A 104 14.41 -3.34 16.71
CA ILE A 104 15.78 -3.17 17.21
C ILE A 104 15.94 -1.83 17.93
N GLY A 105 15.43 -0.74 17.37
CA GLY A 105 15.47 0.59 17.98
C GLY A 105 14.75 0.66 19.33
N GLN A 106 13.78 -0.21 19.57
CA GLN A 106 13.06 -0.33 20.84
C GLN A 106 13.80 -1.19 21.87
N LEU A 107 14.84 -1.95 21.50
CA LEU A 107 15.61 -2.78 22.45
C LEU A 107 16.16 -1.96 23.62
N ARG A 108 16.49 -0.68 23.41
CA ARG A 108 16.92 0.24 24.47
C ARG A 108 15.92 0.35 25.63
N VAL A 109 14.62 0.18 25.35
CA VAL A 109 13.55 0.24 26.35
C VAL A 109 13.56 -1.00 27.23
N SER A 110 13.92 -2.16 26.70
CA SER A 110 14.10 -3.38 27.50
C SER A 110 15.45 -3.38 28.21
N ALA A 111 16.52 -3.00 27.50
CA ALA A 111 17.88 -2.98 28.01
C ALA A 111 18.04 -2.16 29.30
N ARG A 112 17.33 -1.03 29.42
CA ARG A 112 17.35 -0.21 30.65
C ARG A 112 16.78 -0.90 31.89
N HIS A 113 15.86 -1.85 31.73
CA HIS A 113 15.33 -2.62 32.86
C HIS A 113 16.27 -3.77 33.21
N LEU A 114 16.84 -4.43 32.18
CA LEU A 114 17.81 -5.52 32.37
C LEU A 114 19.10 -5.04 33.05
N ALA A 115 19.52 -3.80 32.83
CA ALA A 115 20.70 -3.21 33.45
C ALA A 115 20.50 -2.79 34.92
N GLN A 116 19.27 -2.77 35.43
CA GLN A 116 18.99 -2.46 36.85
C GLN A 116 19.14 -3.69 37.75
N ASP A 117 19.07 -4.88 37.16
CA ASP A 117 19.13 -6.18 37.84
C ASP A 117 20.48 -6.90 37.65
N ALA A 118 21.45 -6.25 37.00
CA ALA A 118 22.82 -6.74 36.75
C ALA A 118 23.84 -5.97 37.60
#